data_AF-A0A7C1SLP8-F1
#
_entry.id   AF-A0A7C1SLP8-F1
#
_cell.length_a   1.000
_cell.length_b   1.000
_cell.length_c   1.000
_cell.angle_alpha   90.00
_cell.angle_beta   90.00
_cell.angle_gamma   90.00
#
_symmetry.space_group_name_H-M   'P 1'
#
loop_
_entity.id
_entity.type
_entity.pdbx_description
1 polymer ?
#
loop_
_entity_poly.entity_id
_entity_poly.type
_entity_poly.pdbx_seq_one_letter_code
_entity_poly.pdbx_strand_id
1 'polypeptide(L)'
;TLTFVNQAYCRAYGKEREELIGRSLLPYLTAEDQKEILKYIKNVDPEHPVATSIQIIEKSNGEKHWQQWFRRAIYDDAGKLVEIQSVGRDITELKRTEEALLSSEATLLEQKAALEQKNVALREILMQIELEKQQVKDDVIANVEAVLLPVLEKLRMSSLNSEAKFIDLIERGLNGLTSSFGRKITQQSLKLTRREIDICNMIKNGFSSKEIAEFLYISLYTVGRHRYNIRKKMNIINKKTNLSVFIESL
;
A
#
# COMPACT_ATOMS: atom_id res chain seq x y z
N THR A 1 -14.77 49.13 36.26
CA THR A 1 -15.02 48.47 37.55
C THR A 1 -15.91 47.28 37.34
N LEU A 2 -15.66 46.15 38.00
CA LEU A 2 -16.50 44.96 37.95
C LEU A 2 -17.77 45.19 38.80
N THR A 3 -18.93 45.17 38.15
CA THR A 3 -20.25 45.33 38.80
C THR A 3 -20.95 43.99 39.04
N PHE A 4 -20.58 42.96 38.28
CA PHE A 4 -21.06 41.60 38.41
C PHE A 4 -19.97 40.61 37.97
N VAL A 5 -19.87 39.46 38.66
CA VAL A 5 -19.06 38.31 38.25
C VAL A 5 -19.84 37.03 38.57
N ASN A 6 -19.78 36.03 37.68
CA ASN A 6 -20.41 34.74 37.93
C ASN A 6 -19.47 33.79 38.72
N GLN A 7 -19.99 32.66 39.18
CA GLN A 7 -19.19 31.69 39.94
C GLN A 7 -18.03 31.10 39.12
N ALA A 8 -18.20 30.94 37.81
CA ALA A 8 -17.15 30.41 36.94
C ALA A 8 -15.94 31.35 36.88
N TYR A 9 -16.19 32.66 36.79
CA TYR A 9 -15.18 33.70 36.84
C TYR A 9 -14.47 33.71 38.21
N CYS A 10 -15.22 33.64 39.32
CA CYS A 10 -14.64 33.57 40.67
C CYS A 10 -13.68 32.37 40.83
N ARG A 11 -14.10 31.18 40.37
CA ARG A 11 -13.26 29.98 40.37
C ARG A 11 -12.01 30.11 39.49
N ALA A 12 -12.13 30.73 38.32
CA ALA A 12 -11.00 30.90 37.40
C ALA A 12 -9.91 31.82 37.97
N TYR A 13 -10.29 32.85 38.72
CA TYR A 13 -9.36 33.79 39.37
C TYR A 13 -8.99 33.39 40.81
N GLY A 14 -9.59 32.32 41.34
CA GLY A 14 -9.32 31.83 42.70
C GLY A 14 -9.68 32.86 43.79
N LYS A 15 -10.71 33.67 43.56
CA LYS A 15 -11.13 34.77 44.45
C LYS A 15 -12.62 34.70 44.73
N GLU A 16 -13.01 35.18 45.90
CA GLU A 16 -14.42 35.33 46.23
C GLU A 16 -15.04 36.52 45.48
N ARG A 17 -16.36 36.46 45.27
CA ARG A 17 -17.08 37.48 44.50
C ARG A 17 -16.89 38.87 45.10
N GLU A 18 -16.95 38.98 46.41
CA GLU A 18 -16.84 40.22 47.19
C GLU A 18 -15.46 40.87 47.03
N GLU A 19 -14.42 40.09 46.73
CA GLU A 19 -13.07 40.60 46.49
C GLU A 19 -12.91 41.17 45.09
N LEU A 20 -13.76 40.75 44.15
CA LEU A 20 -13.69 41.12 42.73
C LEU A 20 -14.62 42.30 42.40
N ILE A 21 -15.81 42.32 42.99
CA ILE A 21 -16.79 43.40 42.79
C ILE A 21 -16.21 44.74 43.28
N GLY A 22 -16.45 45.81 42.53
CA GLY A 22 -15.95 47.15 42.86
C GLY A 22 -14.48 47.38 42.47
N ARG A 23 -13.76 46.36 41.99
CA ARG A 23 -12.36 46.49 41.53
C ARG A 23 -12.24 46.65 40.02
N SER A 24 -11.10 47.16 39.57
CA SER A 24 -10.76 47.19 38.14
C SER A 24 -10.31 45.81 37.65
N LEU A 25 -10.72 45.44 36.45
CA LEU A 25 -10.29 44.21 35.77
C LEU A 25 -8.84 44.30 35.27
N LEU A 26 -8.40 45.51 34.88
CA LEU A 26 -7.13 45.73 34.17
C LEU A 26 -5.89 45.14 34.88
N PRO A 27 -5.72 45.25 36.22
CA PRO A 27 -4.53 44.72 36.91
C PRO A 27 -4.38 43.19 36.81
N TYR A 28 -5.43 42.48 36.41
CA TYR A 28 -5.44 41.02 36.28
C TYR A 28 -5.19 40.54 34.85
N LEU A 29 -4.88 41.46 33.93
CA LEU A 29 -4.69 41.19 32.51
C LEU A 29 -3.25 41.49 32.06
N THR A 30 -2.82 40.86 30.98
CA THR A 30 -1.55 41.17 30.34
C THR A 30 -1.56 42.58 29.76
N ALA A 31 -0.38 43.17 29.52
CA ALA A 31 -0.29 44.52 28.95
C ALA A 31 -0.97 44.62 27.57
N GLU A 32 -0.91 43.56 26.77
CA GLU A 32 -1.57 43.49 25.46
C GLU A 32 -3.09 43.44 25.62
N ASP A 33 -3.60 42.60 26.53
CA ASP A 33 -5.03 42.50 26.80
C ASP A 33 -5.62 43.79 27.38
N GLN A 34 -4.86 44.48 28.25
CA GLN A 34 -5.23 45.79 28.76
C GLN A 34 -5.40 46.80 27.63
N LYS A 35 -4.44 46.83 26.69
CA LYS A 35 -4.47 47.73 25.53
C LYS A 35 -5.69 47.47 24.65
N GLU A 36 -5.99 46.21 24.35
CA GLU A 36 -7.14 45.85 23.53
C GLU A 36 -8.48 46.17 24.21
N ILE A 37 -8.62 45.93 25.51
CA ILE A 37 -9.83 46.31 26.25
C ILE A 37 -9.99 47.83 26.31
N LEU A 38 -8.92 48.57 26.58
CA LEU A 38 -8.97 50.04 26.60
C LEU A 38 -9.31 50.62 25.22
N LYS A 39 -8.78 50.03 24.16
CA LYS A 39 -9.10 50.39 22.77
C LYS A 39 -10.57 50.11 22.46
N TYR A 40 -11.10 48.97 22.87
CA TYR A 40 -12.52 48.67 22.73
C TYR A 40 -13.39 49.68 23.49
N ILE A 41 -13.12 49.91 24.77
CA ILE A 41 -13.87 50.88 25.60
C ILE A 41 -13.84 52.28 24.99
N LYS A 42 -12.72 52.70 24.41
CA LYS A 42 -12.58 54.02 23.81
C LYS A 42 -13.37 54.19 22.51
N ASN A 43 -13.50 53.12 21.72
CA ASN A 43 -14.07 53.16 20.38
C ASN A 43 -15.46 52.54 20.28
N VAL A 44 -16.01 52.00 21.37
CA VAL A 44 -17.32 51.35 21.35
C VAL A 44 -18.43 52.40 21.22
N ASP A 45 -19.31 52.19 20.24
CA ASP A 45 -20.44 53.06 19.95
C ASP A 45 -21.75 52.24 19.85
N PRO A 46 -22.92 52.90 19.88
CA PRO A 46 -24.21 52.22 19.82
C PRO A 46 -24.49 51.42 18.54
N GLU A 47 -23.86 51.76 17.40
CA GLU A 47 -23.98 51.02 16.14
C GLU A 47 -23.10 49.77 16.13
N HIS A 48 -21.99 49.78 16.87
CA HIS A 48 -21.05 48.66 17.01
C HIS A 48 -20.80 48.26 18.47
N PRO A 49 -21.84 47.83 19.22
CA PRO A 49 -21.71 47.61 20.66
C PRO A 49 -21.00 46.29 21.00
N VAL A 50 -20.77 45.41 20.02
CA VAL A 50 -20.25 44.05 20.24
C VAL A 50 -18.80 43.91 19.79
N ALA A 51 -17.98 43.24 20.60
CA ALA A 51 -16.63 42.84 20.21
C ALA A 51 -16.34 41.40 20.63
N THR A 52 -15.54 40.72 19.82
CA THR A 52 -15.02 39.38 20.13
C THR A 52 -13.49 39.43 20.13
N SER A 53 -12.86 38.79 21.12
CA SER A 53 -11.40 38.63 21.16
C SER A 53 -11.01 37.24 21.61
N ILE A 54 -9.84 36.76 21.19
CA ILE A 54 -9.23 35.53 21.70
C ILE A 54 -8.02 35.91 22.53
N GLN A 55 -7.90 35.31 23.70
CA GLN A 55 -6.79 35.50 24.63
C GLN A 55 -6.17 34.16 24.96
N ILE A 56 -4.85 34.15 25.18
CA ILE A 56 -4.12 32.97 25.64
C ILE A 56 -3.71 33.23 27.08
N ILE A 57 -4.17 32.38 27.98
CA ILE A 57 -3.79 32.41 29.38
C ILE A 57 -2.83 31.25 29.61
N GLU A 58 -1.65 31.58 30.14
CA GLU A 58 -0.68 30.58 30.59
C GLU A 58 -0.89 30.34 32.08
N LYS A 59 -1.19 29.09 32.45
CA LYS A 59 -1.29 28.68 33.85
C LYS A 59 0.09 28.57 34.48
N SER A 60 0.15 28.54 35.81
CA SER A 60 1.42 28.42 36.56
C SER A 60 2.23 27.15 36.24
N ASN A 61 1.60 26.13 35.64
CA ASN A 61 2.24 24.92 35.15
C ASN A 61 2.74 25.00 33.69
N GLY A 62 2.65 26.18 33.05
CA GLY A 62 3.01 26.41 31.65
C GLY A 62 1.94 25.98 30.64
N GLU A 63 0.77 25.51 31.10
CA GLU A 63 -0.30 25.10 30.20
C GLU A 63 -1.00 26.31 29.59
N LYS A 64 -1.12 26.33 28.25
CA LYS A 64 -1.85 27.35 27.51
C LYS A 64 -3.33 27.00 27.41
N HIS A 65 -4.16 27.96 27.78
CA HIS A 65 -5.62 27.93 27.69
C HIS A 65 -6.09 29.07 26.79
N TRP A 66 -6.90 28.75 25.79
CA TRP A 66 -7.47 29.75 24.88
C TRP A 66 -8.85 30.13 25.38
N GLN A 67 -9.08 31.43 25.55
CA GLN A 67 -10.37 31.98 25.93
C GLN A 67 -10.89 32.93 24.85
N GLN A 68 -12.11 32.66 24.40
CA GLN A 68 -12.85 33.56 23.53
C GLN A 68 -13.77 34.43 24.39
N TRP A 69 -13.58 35.75 24.30
CA TRP A 69 -14.38 36.72 25.02
C TRP A 69 -15.35 37.41 24.08
N PHE A 70 -16.63 37.36 24.44
CA PHE A 70 -17.70 38.13 23.82
C PHE A 70 -18.05 39.30 24.73
N ARG A 71 -18.03 40.51 24.20
CA ARG A 71 -18.34 41.73 24.93
C ARG A 71 -19.47 42.49 24.26
N ARG A 72 -20.36 43.06 25.06
CA ARG A 72 -21.44 43.93 24.60
C ARG A 72 -21.53 45.17 25.50
N ALA A 73 -21.43 46.34 24.90
CA ALA A 73 -21.76 47.60 25.52
C ALA A 73 -23.27 47.81 25.59
N ILE A 74 -23.73 48.34 26.72
CA ILE A 74 -25.13 48.68 27.01
C ILE A 74 -25.19 50.17 27.29
N TYR A 75 -26.08 50.84 26.60
CA TYR A 75 -26.29 52.29 26.67
C TYR A 75 -27.65 52.58 27.27
N ASP A 76 -27.80 53.74 27.93
CA ASP A 76 -29.10 54.26 28.32
C ASP A 76 -29.81 54.96 27.15
N ASP A 77 -31.05 55.41 27.38
CA ASP A 77 -31.87 56.12 26.39
C ASP A 77 -31.24 57.46 25.93
N ALA A 78 -30.26 57.98 26.69
CA ALA A 78 -29.51 59.19 26.35
C ALA A 78 -28.23 58.89 25.55
N GLY A 79 -27.96 57.63 25.21
CA GLY A 79 -26.79 57.20 24.45
C GLY A 79 -25.50 57.15 25.27
N LYS A 80 -25.59 57.19 26.60
CA LYS A 80 -24.43 57.10 27.50
C LYS A 80 -24.13 55.63 27.82
N LEU A 81 -22.85 55.25 27.77
CA LEU A 81 -22.41 53.89 28.14
C LEU A 81 -22.67 53.64 29.64
N VAL A 82 -23.49 52.64 29.94
CA VAL A 82 -23.87 52.25 31.31
C VAL A 82 -23.09 51.01 31.76
N GLU A 83 -22.96 50.01 30.90
CA GLU A 83 -22.37 48.72 31.26
C GLU A 83 -21.66 48.08 30.07
N ILE A 84 -20.63 47.26 30.34
CA ILE A 84 -20.08 46.31 29.38
C ILE A 84 -20.25 44.91 29.96
N GLN A 85 -21.07 44.10 29.32
CA GLN A 85 -21.20 42.69 29.66
C GLN A 85 -20.16 41.88 28.91
N SER A 86 -19.45 41.00 29.61
CA SER A 86 -18.41 40.16 29.04
C SER A 86 -18.64 38.69 29.42
N VAL A 87 -18.61 37.80 28.43
CA VAL A 87 -18.72 36.34 28.62
C VAL A 87 -17.51 35.67 27.99
N GLY A 88 -16.79 34.90 28.79
CA GLY A 88 -15.65 34.09 28.35
C GLY A 88 -16.06 32.65 28.09
N ARG A 89 -15.64 32.11 26.95
CA ARG A 89 -15.75 30.69 26.59
C ARG A 89 -14.35 30.10 26.46
N ASP A 90 -14.10 29.00 27.14
CA ASP A 90 -12.90 28.20 26.91
C ASP A 90 -13.00 27.51 25.53
N ILE A 91 -12.02 27.77 24.67
CA ILE A 91 -11.90 27.18 23.33
C ILE A 91 -10.59 26.38 23.18
N THR A 92 -9.98 26.00 24.29
CA THR A 92 -8.70 25.26 24.33
C THR A 92 -8.79 23.94 23.58
N GLU A 93 -9.83 23.15 23.86
CA GLU A 93 -10.02 21.85 23.19
C GLU A 93 -10.28 22.00 21.69
N LEU A 94 -11.04 23.03 21.31
CA LEU A 94 -11.28 23.36 19.90
C LEU A 94 -9.95 23.68 19.20
N LYS A 95 -9.12 24.56 19.78
CA LYS A 95 -7.82 24.95 19.21
C LYS A 95 -6.85 23.78 19.12
N ARG A 96 -6.77 22.94 20.15
CA ARG A 96 -5.95 21.71 20.13
C ARG A 96 -6.41 20.74 19.04
N THR A 97 -7.73 20.61 18.84
CA THR A 97 -8.28 19.74 17.79
C THR A 97 -7.99 20.30 16.40
N GLU A 98 -8.13 21.61 16.19
CA GLU A 98 -7.77 22.29 14.94
C GLU A 98 -6.27 22.10 14.62
N GLU A 99 -5.38 22.31 15.59
CA GLU A 99 -3.93 22.12 15.41
C GLU A 99 -3.58 20.66 15.11
N ALA A 100 -4.19 19.70 15.84
CA ALA A 100 -3.98 18.29 15.60
C ALA A 100 -4.46 17.87 14.21
N LEU A 101 -5.60 18.40 13.76
CA LEU A 101 -6.12 18.16 12.41
C LEU A 101 -5.15 18.70 11.34
N LEU A 102 -4.71 19.95 11.47
CA LEU A 102 -3.76 20.57 10.54
C LEU A 102 -2.43 19.78 10.48
N SER A 103 -1.92 19.34 11.63
CA SER A 103 -0.71 18.51 11.67
C SER A 103 -0.94 17.16 11.00
N SER A 104 -2.10 16.53 11.22
CA SER A 104 -2.42 15.25 10.59
C SER A 104 -2.58 15.37 9.08
N GLU A 105 -3.22 16.44 8.59
CA GLU A 105 -3.36 16.72 7.16
C GLU A 105 -2.01 16.93 6.49
N ALA A 106 -1.10 17.69 7.12
CA ALA A 106 0.25 17.88 6.62
C ALA A 106 1.02 16.54 6.52
N THR A 107 0.97 15.71 7.56
CA THR A 107 1.59 14.38 7.53
C THR A 107 0.98 13.47 6.47
N LEU A 108 -0.36 13.50 6.29
CA LEU A 108 -1.03 12.70 5.26
C LEU A 108 -0.61 13.13 3.85
N LEU A 109 -0.47 14.43 3.59
CA LEU A 109 0.02 14.94 2.31
C LEU A 109 1.45 14.47 2.02
N GLU A 110 2.34 14.51 3.01
CA GLU A 110 3.71 14.02 2.89
C GLU A 110 3.74 12.51 2.60
N GLN A 111 2.98 11.72 3.36
CA GLN A 111 2.89 10.27 3.16
C GLN A 111 2.32 9.92 1.78
N LYS A 112 1.32 10.65 1.30
CA LYS A 112 0.73 10.47 -0.03
C LYS A 112 1.78 10.73 -1.11
N ALA A 113 2.52 11.83 -1.03
CA ALA A 113 3.59 12.14 -1.99
C ALA A 113 4.68 11.05 -2.00
N ALA A 114 5.11 10.60 -0.82
CA ALA A 114 6.09 9.52 -0.70
C ALA A 114 5.56 8.18 -1.29
N LEU A 115 4.27 7.88 -1.11
CA LEU A 115 3.64 6.67 -1.65
C LEU A 115 3.54 6.74 -3.19
N GLU A 116 3.16 7.89 -3.74
CA GLU A 116 3.12 8.12 -5.19
C GLU A 116 4.52 7.94 -5.80
N GLN A 117 5.56 8.49 -5.17
CA GLN A 117 6.95 8.31 -5.61
C GLN A 117 7.38 6.83 -5.61
N LYS A 118 7.07 6.09 -4.52
CA LYS A 118 7.36 4.65 -4.44
C LYS A 118 6.61 3.85 -5.51
N ASN A 119 5.37 4.21 -5.81
CA ASN A 119 4.57 3.56 -6.86
C ASN A 119 5.16 3.78 -8.25
N VAL A 120 5.68 4.98 -8.54
CA VAL A 120 6.37 5.26 -9.80
C VAL A 120 7.63 4.41 -9.91
N ALA A 121 8.51 4.43 -8.91
CA ALA A 121 9.74 3.64 -8.89
C ALA A 121 9.45 2.13 -9.04
N LEU A 122 8.41 1.61 -8.36
CA LEU A 122 8.02 0.21 -8.48
C LEU A 122 7.57 -0.15 -9.90
N ARG A 123 6.80 0.72 -10.58
CA ARG A 123 6.39 0.48 -11.96
C ARG A 123 7.58 0.47 -12.92
N GLU A 124 8.55 1.35 -12.72
CA GLU A 124 9.79 1.39 -13.52
C GLU A 124 10.60 0.10 -13.33
N ILE A 125 10.80 -0.34 -12.08
CA ILE A 125 11.51 -1.59 -11.78
C ILE A 125 10.78 -2.79 -12.41
N LEU A 126 9.44 -2.85 -12.30
CA LEU A 126 8.66 -3.93 -12.91
C LEU A 126 8.79 -3.95 -14.44
N MET A 127 8.79 -2.77 -15.06
CA MET A 127 8.98 -2.65 -16.51
C MET A 127 10.38 -3.13 -16.92
N GLN A 128 11.42 -2.77 -16.16
CA GLN A 128 12.78 -3.25 -16.40
C GLN A 128 12.89 -4.77 -16.26
N ILE A 129 12.31 -5.36 -15.22
CA ILE A 129 12.32 -6.82 -15.02
C ILE A 129 11.66 -7.55 -16.19
N GLU A 130 10.52 -7.05 -16.69
CA GLU A 130 9.85 -7.71 -17.81
C GLU A 130 10.65 -7.58 -19.11
N LEU A 131 11.30 -6.43 -19.35
CA LEU A 131 12.21 -6.23 -20.47
C LEU A 131 13.42 -7.17 -20.40
N GLU A 132 14.10 -7.25 -19.26
CA GLU A 132 15.25 -8.14 -19.05
C GLU A 132 14.86 -9.61 -19.24
N LYS A 133 13.71 -10.01 -18.70
CA LYS A 133 13.19 -11.38 -18.86
C LYS A 133 12.86 -11.70 -20.31
N GLN A 134 12.31 -10.74 -21.06
CA GLN A 134 12.03 -10.90 -22.48
C GLN A 134 13.34 -10.98 -23.28
N GLN A 135 14.34 -10.17 -22.94
CA GLN A 135 15.67 -10.24 -23.56
C GLN A 135 16.35 -11.58 -23.32
N VAL A 136 16.38 -12.07 -22.07
CA VAL A 136 16.92 -13.39 -21.74
C VAL A 136 16.21 -14.49 -22.54
N LYS A 137 14.90 -14.38 -22.71
CA LYS A 137 14.13 -15.31 -23.55
C LYS A 137 14.63 -15.26 -25.00
N ASP A 138 14.72 -14.07 -25.59
CA ASP A 138 15.12 -13.91 -26.98
C ASP A 138 16.56 -14.40 -27.22
N ASP A 139 17.48 -14.14 -26.27
CA ASP A 139 18.85 -14.64 -26.30
C ASP A 139 18.91 -16.18 -26.26
N VAL A 140 18.09 -16.82 -25.42
CA VAL A 140 18.01 -18.28 -25.35
C VAL A 140 17.48 -18.86 -26.66
N ILE A 141 16.43 -18.27 -27.24
CA ILE A 141 15.88 -18.72 -28.52
C ILE A 141 16.93 -18.58 -29.63
N ALA A 142 17.59 -17.41 -29.72
CA ALA A 142 18.63 -17.17 -30.70
C ALA A 142 19.79 -18.17 -30.58
N ASN A 143 20.22 -18.51 -29.36
CA ASN A 143 21.27 -19.51 -29.14
C ASN A 143 20.84 -20.92 -29.56
N VAL A 144 19.59 -21.31 -29.27
CA VAL A 144 19.06 -22.61 -29.71
C VAL A 144 19.03 -22.66 -31.24
N GLU A 145 18.47 -21.64 -31.90
CA GLU A 145 18.29 -21.61 -33.35
C GLU A 145 19.59 -21.46 -34.13
N ALA A 146 20.51 -20.60 -33.68
CA ALA A 146 21.74 -20.28 -34.40
C ALA A 146 22.90 -21.22 -34.08
N VAL A 147 22.89 -21.89 -32.92
CA VAL A 147 24.02 -22.73 -32.47
C VAL A 147 23.61 -24.19 -32.33
N LEU A 148 22.56 -24.49 -31.56
CA LEU A 148 22.22 -25.88 -31.23
C LEU A 148 21.54 -26.62 -32.39
N LEU A 149 20.54 -26.02 -33.05
CA LEU A 149 19.86 -26.66 -34.18
C LEU A 149 20.81 -27.02 -35.33
N PRO A 150 21.73 -26.14 -35.79
CA PRO A 150 22.65 -26.49 -36.86
C PRO A 150 23.63 -27.61 -36.48
N VAL A 151 24.03 -27.71 -35.21
CA VAL A 151 24.88 -28.81 -34.71
C VAL A 151 24.11 -30.13 -34.73
N LEU A 152 22.85 -30.13 -34.30
CA LEU A 152 21.98 -31.31 -34.36
C LEU A 152 21.75 -31.76 -35.81
N GLU A 153 21.54 -30.84 -36.75
CA GLU A 153 21.44 -31.17 -38.17
C GLU A 153 22.70 -31.86 -38.70
N LYS A 154 23.89 -31.35 -38.38
CA LYS A 154 25.18 -31.96 -38.78
C LYS A 154 25.36 -33.35 -38.19
N LEU A 155 25.02 -33.54 -36.91
CA LEU A 155 25.05 -34.84 -36.27
C LEU A 155 24.07 -35.80 -36.95
N ARG A 156 22.87 -35.33 -37.33
CA ARG A 156 21.87 -36.15 -38.02
C ARG A 156 22.40 -36.68 -39.35
N MET A 157 23.08 -35.82 -40.11
CA MET A 157 23.69 -36.17 -41.40
C MET A 157 24.81 -37.22 -41.29
N SER A 158 25.42 -37.40 -40.12
CA SER A 158 26.54 -38.32 -39.90
C SER A 158 26.20 -39.55 -39.04
N SER A 159 24.94 -39.66 -38.60
CA SER A 159 24.48 -40.68 -37.65
C SER A 159 23.81 -41.90 -38.31
N LEU A 160 23.83 -43.05 -37.62
CA LEU A 160 23.07 -44.25 -38.03
C LEU A 160 21.57 -44.07 -37.71
N ASN A 161 20.68 -44.82 -38.38
CA ASN A 161 19.21 -44.70 -38.22
C ASN A 161 18.72 -44.79 -36.76
N SER A 162 19.41 -45.53 -35.89
CA SER A 162 19.08 -45.62 -34.46
C SER A 162 19.41 -44.35 -33.69
N GLU A 163 20.46 -43.63 -34.08
CA GLU A 163 20.95 -42.39 -33.44
C GLU A 163 20.13 -41.16 -33.88
N ALA A 164 19.64 -41.15 -35.13
CA ALA A 164 18.78 -40.09 -35.66
C ALA A 164 17.52 -39.85 -34.79
N LYS A 165 16.94 -40.90 -34.22
CA LYS A 165 15.79 -40.80 -33.31
C LYS A 165 16.09 -40.04 -32.02
N PHE A 166 17.33 -40.09 -31.53
CA PHE A 166 17.77 -39.35 -30.34
C PHE A 166 17.93 -37.86 -30.66
N ILE A 167 18.45 -37.55 -31.85
CA ILE A 167 18.62 -36.18 -32.33
C ILE A 167 17.24 -35.52 -32.50
N ASP A 168 16.28 -36.22 -33.12
CA ASP A 168 14.90 -35.73 -33.25
C ASP A 168 14.25 -35.45 -31.88
N LEU A 169 14.54 -36.25 -30.84
CA LEU A 169 14.03 -36.01 -29.50
C LEU A 169 14.63 -34.75 -28.88
N ILE A 170 15.95 -34.53 -29.03
CA ILE A 170 16.63 -33.34 -28.52
C ILE A 170 16.09 -32.09 -29.24
N GLU A 171 15.95 -32.16 -30.56
CA GLU A 171 15.41 -31.08 -31.39
C GLU A 171 13.99 -30.71 -30.96
N ARG A 172 13.10 -31.70 -30.81
CA ARG A 172 11.73 -31.48 -30.30
C ARG A 172 11.72 -30.94 -28.87
N GLY A 173 12.63 -31.43 -28.02
CA GLY A 173 12.78 -30.95 -26.64
C GLY A 173 13.21 -29.49 -26.57
N LEU A 174 14.19 -29.10 -27.38
CA LEU A 174 14.67 -27.71 -27.48
C LEU A 174 13.59 -26.79 -28.05
N ASN A 175 12.92 -27.19 -29.13
CA ASN A 175 11.80 -26.45 -29.72
C ASN A 175 10.60 -26.34 -28.75
N GLY A 176 10.36 -27.37 -27.94
CA GLY A 176 9.38 -27.36 -26.86
C GLY A 176 9.75 -26.40 -25.74
N LEU A 177 11.03 -26.35 -25.34
CA LEU A 177 11.54 -25.41 -24.34
C LEU A 177 11.41 -23.96 -24.83
N THR A 178 11.89 -23.64 -26.04
CA THR A 178 11.84 -22.29 -26.62
C THR A 178 10.41 -21.81 -26.87
N SER A 179 9.50 -22.69 -27.31
CA SER A 179 8.07 -22.36 -27.46
C SER A 179 7.33 -22.23 -26.11
N SER A 180 7.80 -22.90 -25.06
CA SER A 180 7.21 -22.82 -23.71
C SER A 180 7.66 -21.61 -22.89
N PHE A 181 8.73 -20.91 -23.29
CA PHE A 181 9.17 -19.64 -22.69
C PHE A 181 8.06 -18.58 -22.85
N GLY A 182 7.13 -18.53 -21.89
CA GLY A 182 5.95 -17.65 -21.92
C GLY A 182 4.66 -18.32 -21.42
N ARG A 183 4.56 -19.65 -21.50
CA ARG A 183 3.56 -20.38 -20.70
C ARG A 183 4.22 -20.71 -19.38
N LYS A 184 3.72 -20.13 -18.28
CA LYS A 184 3.90 -20.76 -16.97
C LYS A 184 3.47 -22.21 -17.18
N ILE A 185 4.42 -23.16 -17.17
CA ILE A 185 4.08 -24.54 -16.93
C ILE A 185 3.40 -24.47 -15.58
N THR A 186 2.06 -24.43 -15.58
CA THR A 186 1.26 -24.48 -14.39
C THR A 186 1.57 -25.84 -13.80
N GLN A 187 2.59 -25.87 -12.94
CA GLN A 187 2.85 -26.94 -12.01
C GLN A 187 1.67 -26.96 -11.04
N GLN A 188 0.51 -27.38 -11.51
CA GLN A 188 -0.35 -28.17 -10.64
C GLN A 188 0.47 -29.41 -10.31
N SER A 189 0.98 -29.38 -9.09
CA SER A 189 1.88 -30.31 -8.41
C SER A 189 1.56 -31.80 -8.58
N LEU A 190 1.72 -32.33 -9.78
CA LEU A 190 1.83 -33.76 -10.01
C LEU A 190 3.17 -34.19 -9.42
N LYS A 191 3.14 -34.86 -8.26
CA LYS A 191 4.31 -35.44 -7.57
C LYS A 191 4.91 -36.61 -8.36
N LEU A 192 5.30 -36.35 -9.61
CA LEU A 192 6.03 -37.28 -10.45
C LEU A 192 7.49 -37.27 -10.03
N THR A 193 8.09 -38.46 -10.00
CA THR A 193 9.53 -38.64 -9.86
C THR A 193 10.23 -38.19 -11.14
N ARG A 194 11.53 -37.88 -11.07
CA ARG A 194 12.34 -37.52 -12.25
C ARG A 194 12.16 -38.52 -13.40
N ARG A 195 12.22 -39.83 -13.08
CA ARG A 195 12.05 -40.88 -14.09
C ARG A 195 10.65 -40.95 -14.71
N GLU A 196 9.62 -40.61 -13.95
CA GLU A 196 8.25 -40.53 -14.49
C GLU A 196 8.07 -39.28 -15.36
N ILE A 197 8.76 -38.17 -15.05
CA ILE A 197 8.79 -36.97 -15.89
C ILE A 197 9.46 -37.28 -17.24
N ASP A 198 10.61 -37.95 -17.22
CA ASP A 198 11.32 -38.37 -18.44
C ASP A 198 10.39 -39.20 -19.35
N ILE A 199 9.71 -40.19 -18.77
CA ILE A 199 8.79 -41.07 -19.50
C ILE A 199 7.56 -40.30 -19.98
N CYS A 200 6.99 -39.39 -19.18
CA CYS A 200 5.91 -38.50 -19.61
C CYS A 200 6.32 -37.65 -20.81
N ASN A 201 7.51 -37.06 -20.78
CA ASN A 201 8.02 -36.24 -21.88
C ASN A 201 8.23 -37.09 -23.14
N MET A 202 8.78 -38.29 -23.03
CA MET A 202 8.94 -39.19 -24.19
C MET A 202 7.57 -39.61 -24.78
N ILE A 203 6.58 -39.87 -23.92
CA ILE A 203 5.20 -40.16 -24.36
C ILE A 203 4.59 -38.95 -25.08
N LYS A 204 4.76 -37.75 -24.53
CA LYS A 204 4.29 -36.49 -25.15
C LYS A 204 4.90 -36.27 -26.53
N ASN A 205 6.12 -36.76 -26.74
CA ASN A 205 6.84 -36.67 -28.02
C ASN A 205 6.60 -37.86 -28.97
N GLY A 206 5.64 -38.74 -28.64
CA GLY A 206 5.18 -39.82 -29.54
C GLY A 206 5.95 -41.15 -29.42
N PHE A 207 6.82 -41.33 -28.44
CA PHE A 207 7.62 -42.56 -28.31
C PHE A 207 6.76 -43.75 -27.85
N SER A 208 6.95 -44.90 -28.51
CA SER A 208 6.34 -46.16 -28.09
C SER A 208 7.01 -46.71 -26.83
N SER A 209 6.33 -47.59 -26.10
CA SER A 209 6.92 -48.18 -24.88
C SER A 209 8.18 -49.02 -25.17
N LYS A 210 8.32 -49.56 -26.39
CA LYS A 210 9.53 -50.26 -26.84
C LYS A 210 10.69 -49.30 -27.02
N GLU A 211 10.44 -48.18 -27.69
CA GLU A 211 11.46 -47.14 -27.90
C GLU A 211 11.87 -46.48 -26.59
N ILE A 212 10.95 -46.24 -25.66
CA ILE A 212 11.27 -45.72 -24.31
C ILE A 212 12.16 -46.70 -23.53
N ALA A 213 11.91 -48.00 -23.66
CA ALA A 213 12.68 -49.03 -22.96
C ALA A 213 14.13 -49.05 -23.47
N GLU A 214 14.29 -48.99 -24.78
CA GLU A 214 15.58 -48.88 -25.45
C GLU A 214 16.30 -47.58 -25.08
N PHE A 215 15.61 -46.44 -25.12
CA PHE A 215 16.15 -45.12 -24.81
C PHE A 215 16.67 -44.99 -23.37
N LEU A 216 15.92 -45.54 -22.41
CA LEU A 216 16.25 -45.43 -20.99
C LEU A 216 17.14 -46.57 -20.49
N TYR A 217 17.53 -47.50 -21.38
CA TYR A 217 18.27 -48.73 -21.05
C TYR A 217 17.61 -49.53 -19.90
N ILE A 218 16.29 -49.69 -19.98
CA ILE A 218 15.48 -50.44 -19.01
C ILE A 218 14.58 -51.44 -19.73
N SER A 219 14.06 -52.42 -19.00
CA SER A 219 13.14 -53.40 -19.60
C SER A 219 11.81 -52.75 -20.02
N LEU A 220 11.19 -53.30 -21.08
CA LEU A 220 9.83 -52.92 -21.51
C LEU A 220 8.81 -53.06 -20.37
N TYR A 221 8.99 -54.06 -19.51
CA TYR A 221 8.18 -54.24 -18.31
C TYR A 221 8.31 -53.06 -17.34
N THR A 222 9.53 -52.57 -17.12
CA THR A 222 9.82 -51.41 -16.25
C THR A 222 9.14 -50.14 -16.79
N VAL A 223 9.16 -49.91 -18.11
CA VAL A 223 8.42 -48.80 -18.74
C VAL A 223 6.92 -48.94 -18.49
N GLY A 224 6.36 -50.14 -18.65
CA GLY A 224 4.96 -50.43 -18.35
C GLY A 224 4.60 -50.07 -16.90
N ARG A 225 5.47 -50.42 -15.95
CA ARG A 225 5.31 -50.10 -14.51
C ARG A 225 5.32 -48.59 -14.25
N HIS A 226 6.24 -47.85 -14.87
CA HIS A 226 6.26 -46.39 -14.78
C HIS A 226 5.00 -45.75 -15.38
N ARG A 227 4.54 -46.21 -16.56
CA ARG A 227 3.29 -45.72 -17.19
C ARG A 227 2.08 -45.97 -16.30
N TYR A 228 2.00 -47.11 -15.62
CA TYR A 228 0.97 -47.38 -14.62
C TYR A 228 1.04 -46.41 -13.44
N ASN A 229 2.22 -46.17 -12.89
CA ASN A 229 2.41 -45.24 -11.77
C ASN A 229 2.07 -43.79 -12.16
N ILE A 230 2.41 -43.37 -13.37
CA ILE A 230 2.01 -42.08 -13.93
C ILE A 230 0.48 -41.99 -13.99
N ARG A 231 -0.20 -43.00 -14.55
CA ARG A 231 -1.67 -43.04 -14.59
C ARG A 231 -2.28 -42.98 -13.19
N LYS A 232 -1.66 -43.63 -12.19
CA LYS A 232 -2.06 -43.58 -10.78
C LYS A 232 -1.99 -42.17 -10.24
N LYS A 233 -0.85 -41.52 -10.42
CA LYS A 233 -0.56 -40.17 -9.91
C LYS A 233 -1.37 -39.09 -10.63
N MET A 234 -1.72 -39.32 -11.90
CA MET A 234 -2.60 -38.47 -12.70
C MET A 234 -4.10 -38.79 -12.53
N ASN A 235 -4.45 -39.75 -11.66
CA ASN A 235 -5.84 -40.15 -11.39
C ASN A 235 -6.64 -40.58 -12.64
N ILE A 236 -5.99 -41.32 -13.55
CA ILE A 236 -6.59 -41.83 -14.79
C ILE A 236 -6.53 -43.36 -14.93
N ILE A 237 -6.16 -44.11 -13.88
CA ILE A 237 -6.02 -45.58 -13.93
C ILE A 237 -7.24 -46.25 -14.59
N ASN A 238 -8.45 -45.92 -14.15
CA ASN A 238 -9.70 -46.57 -14.59
C ASN A 238 -10.44 -45.81 -15.71
N LYS A 239 -9.81 -44.79 -16.31
CA LYS A 239 -10.42 -44.03 -17.40
C LYS A 239 -10.04 -44.66 -18.74
N LYS A 240 -11.01 -44.69 -19.68
CA LYS A 240 -10.79 -45.10 -21.08
C LYS A 240 -9.81 -44.18 -21.83
N THR A 241 -9.43 -43.04 -21.23
CA THR A 241 -8.47 -42.08 -21.78
C THR A 241 -7.09 -42.69 -21.94
N ASN A 242 -6.54 -42.59 -23.16
CA ASN A 242 -5.16 -42.96 -23.43
C ASN A 242 -4.20 -42.02 -22.68
N LEU A 243 -3.11 -42.58 -22.13
CA LEU A 243 -2.09 -41.80 -21.43
C LEU A 243 -1.43 -40.75 -22.34
N SER A 244 -1.22 -41.04 -23.63
CA SER A 244 -0.64 -40.05 -24.58
C SER A 244 -1.58 -38.86 -24.78
N VAL A 245 -2.84 -39.13 -25.12
CA VAL A 245 -3.88 -38.11 -25.33
C VAL A 245 -4.08 -37.25 -24.08
N PHE A 246 -4.02 -37.85 -22.89
CA PHE A 246 -4.13 -37.10 -21.65
C PHE A 246 -2.93 -36.18 -21.42
N ILE A 247 -1.71 -36.65 -21.67
CA ILE A 247 -0.48 -35.86 -21.49
C ILE A 247 -0.39 -34.73 -22.53
N GLU A 248 -0.90 -34.92 -23.75
CA GLU A 248 -0.99 -33.88 -24.78
C GLU A 248 -1.97 -32.75 -24.40
N SER A 249 -3.01 -33.06 -23.61
CA SER A 249 -3.99 -32.07 -23.12
C SER A 249 -3.51 -31.23 -21.92
N LEU A 250 -2.30 -31.51 -21.40
CA LEU A 250 -1.63 -30.77 -20.32
C LEU A 250 -0.63 -29.75 -20.90
#